data_AF-A0AAG5DPZ1-F1
#
_entry.id   AF-A0AAG5DPZ1-F1
#
_cell.length_a   1.000
_cell.length_b   1.000
_cell.length_c   1.000
_cell.angle_alpha   90.00
_cell.angle_beta   90.00
_cell.angle_gamma   90.00
#
_symmetry.space_group_name_H-M   'P 1'
#
loop_
_entity.id
_entity.type
_entity.pdbx_description
1 polymer ?
#
loop_
_entity_poly.entity_id
_entity_poly.type
_entity_poly.pdbx_seq_one_letter_code
_entity_poly.pdbx_strand_id
1 'polypeptide(L)'
;MEAFKFNTIVQKERQTFTEFETELRTQVQHCDYICSSCNTSFANRMLRDRIIMRVQDKKLQVKLLDGRDQPLSKIVEVPKVFEAVAENKLILDRRGNMLEVKSLKEQPVEEKKIAAVTRKQCYNCGAPFSQNHRLVCPAVKAMCFDCGGTGHFRKCCRRKKVDNRKPPTKHEQQG
;
A
#
# COMPACT_ATOMS: atom_id res chain seq x y z
N MET A 1 -16.75 -3.95 -38.38
CA MET A 1 -17.47 -4.62 -37.27
C MET A 1 -16.60 -4.78 -36.03
N GLU A 2 -15.32 -5.14 -36.15
CA GLU A 2 -14.44 -5.42 -35.00
C GLU A 2 -14.19 -4.20 -34.09
N ALA A 3 -13.93 -3.02 -34.66
CA ALA A 3 -13.80 -1.79 -33.87
C ALA A 3 -15.10 -1.44 -33.11
N PHE A 4 -16.27 -1.72 -33.70
CA PHE A 4 -17.55 -1.54 -33.01
C PHE A 4 -17.66 -2.50 -31.81
N LYS A 5 -17.39 -3.80 -32.01
CA LYS A 5 -17.36 -4.80 -30.92
C LYS A 5 -16.41 -4.35 -29.80
N PHE A 6 -15.18 -3.98 -30.13
CA PHE A 6 -14.20 -3.44 -29.18
C PHE A 6 -14.75 -2.26 -28.37
N ASN A 7 -15.42 -1.32 -29.06
CA ASN A 7 -15.95 -0.12 -28.43
C ASN A 7 -17.17 -0.38 -27.53
N THR A 8 -17.86 -1.51 -27.70
CA THR A 8 -18.97 -1.95 -26.85
C THR A 8 -18.55 -2.73 -25.61
N ILE A 9 -17.29 -3.18 -25.51
CA ILE A 9 -16.80 -3.89 -24.33
C ILE A 9 -16.78 -2.94 -23.13
N VAL A 10 -17.44 -3.37 -22.05
CA VAL A 10 -17.52 -2.66 -20.76
C VAL A 10 -17.33 -3.66 -19.63
N GLN A 11 -16.68 -3.25 -18.54
CA GLN A 11 -16.54 -4.12 -17.39
C GLN A 11 -17.92 -4.36 -16.77
N LYS A 12 -18.36 -5.62 -16.75
CA LYS A 12 -19.66 -6.03 -16.21
C LYS A 12 -19.63 -5.99 -14.68
N GLU A 13 -20.80 -5.96 -14.06
CA GLU A 13 -20.89 -6.09 -12.60
C GLU A 13 -20.28 -7.43 -12.16
N ARG A 14 -19.44 -7.39 -11.11
CA ARG A 14 -18.70 -8.55 -10.57
C ARG A 14 -17.64 -9.18 -11.50
N GLN A 15 -17.41 -8.65 -12.70
CA GLN A 15 -16.30 -9.07 -13.56
C GLN A 15 -15.00 -8.52 -13.01
N THR A 16 -13.98 -9.37 -12.86
CA THR A 16 -12.65 -8.94 -12.45
C THR A 16 -11.99 -8.10 -13.54
N PHE A 17 -11.06 -7.23 -13.15
CA PHE A 17 -10.31 -6.45 -14.13
C PHE A 17 -9.52 -7.32 -15.09
N THR A 18 -8.98 -8.46 -14.63
CA THR A 18 -8.19 -9.35 -15.49
C THR A 18 -9.04 -10.00 -16.59
N GLU A 19 -10.28 -10.38 -16.29
CA GLU A 19 -11.22 -10.89 -17.30
C GLU A 19 -11.58 -9.80 -18.31
N PHE A 20 -11.90 -8.59 -17.83
CA PHE A 20 -12.19 -7.44 -18.69
C PHE A 20 -10.99 -7.05 -19.58
N GLU A 21 -9.77 -7.02 -19.03
CA GLU A 21 -8.53 -6.80 -19.79
C GLU A 21 -8.37 -7.85 -20.88
N THR A 22 -8.66 -9.11 -20.57
CA THR A 22 -8.57 -10.23 -21.51
C THR A 22 -9.57 -10.08 -22.66
N GLU A 23 -10.83 -9.74 -22.38
CA GLU A 23 -11.84 -9.47 -23.42
C GLU A 23 -11.36 -8.36 -24.39
N LEU A 24 -10.82 -7.26 -23.85
CA LEU A 24 -10.29 -6.17 -24.65
C LEU A 24 -9.07 -6.57 -25.49
N ARG A 25 -8.12 -7.30 -24.90
CA ARG A 25 -6.91 -7.76 -25.60
C ARG A 25 -7.23 -8.77 -26.70
N THR A 26 -8.20 -9.65 -26.49
CA THR A 26 -8.65 -10.58 -27.53
C THR A 26 -9.29 -9.80 -28.68
N GLN A 27 -10.21 -8.88 -28.39
CA GLN A 27 -10.94 -8.16 -29.43
C GLN A 27 -10.06 -7.16 -30.22
N VAL A 28 -9.04 -6.56 -29.58
CA VAL A 28 -8.15 -5.61 -30.27
C VAL A 28 -7.27 -6.26 -31.33
N GLN A 29 -6.98 -7.57 -31.21
CA GLN A 29 -6.21 -8.32 -32.21
C GLN A 29 -6.91 -8.38 -33.57
N HIS A 30 -8.23 -8.24 -33.58
CA HIS A 30 -9.05 -8.22 -34.79
C HIS A 30 -9.33 -6.81 -35.31
N CYS A 31 -8.81 -5.77 -34.64
CA CYS A 31 -9.03 -4.39 -35.03
C CYS A 31 -7.87 -3.86 -35.87
N ASP A 32 -8.18 -3.21 -36.99
CA ASP A 32 -7.20 -2.53 -37.85
C ASP A 32 -6.75 -1.17 -37.24
N TYR A 33 -6.31 -1.19 -35.99
CA TYR A 33 -5.76 -0.01 -35.30
C TYR A 33 -4.33 0.26 -35.73
N ILE A 34 -4.17 0.59 -37.02
CA ILE A 34 -2.91 0.84 -37.72
C ILE A 34 -2.99 2.20 -38.40
N CYS A 35 -1.95 3.02 -38.23
CA CYS A 35 -1.88 4.32 -38.88
C CYS A 35 -1.63 4.16 -40.38
N SER A 36 -2.51 4.70 -41.22
CA SER A 36 -2.42 4.55 -42.67
C SER A 36 -1.16 5.17 -43.31
N SER A 37 -0.54 6.14 -42.66
CA SER A 37 0.66 6.82 -43.20
C SER A 37 1.98 6.15 -42.82
N CYS A 38 2.11 5.65 -41.59
CA CYS A 38 3.37 5.07 -41.08
C CYS A 38 3.28 3.57 -40.73
N ASN A 39 2.15 2.93 -41.03
CA ASN A 39 1.87 1.52 -40.74
C ASN A 39 2.12 1.09 -39.28
N THR A 40 2.11 2.04 -38.35
CA THR A 40 2.38 1.80 -36.93
C THR A 40 1.08 1.50 -36.19
N SER A 41 1.09 0.45 -35.36
CA SER A 41 -0.08 0.12 -34.54
C SER A 41 -0.30 1.15 -33.43
N PHE A 42 -1.55 1.56 -33.25
CA PHE A 42 -2.00 2.36 -32.11
C PHE A 42 -2.98 1.59 -31.20
N ALA A 43 -3.00 0.25 -31.30
CA ALA A 43 -3.85 -0.63 -30.49
C ALA A 43 -3.66 -0.42 -28.99
N ASN A 44 -2.42 -0.19 -28.52
CA ASN A 44 -2.14 0.08 -27.10
C ASN A 44 -2.79 1.37 -26.60
N ARG A 45 -2.93 2.39 -27.46
CA ARG A 45 -3.66 3.62 -27.13
C ARG A 45 -5.15 3.32 -27.01
N MET A 46 -5.72 2.57 -27.96
CA MET A 46 -7.13 2.18 -27.90
C MET A 46 -7.47 1.32 -26.68
N LEU A 47 -6.61 0.37 -26.32
CA LEU A 47 -6.74 -0.41 -25.08
C LEU A 47 -6.78 0.49 -23.85
N ARG A 48 -5.86 1.45 -23.78
CA ARG A 48 -5.78 2.39 -22.67
C ARG A 48 -7.07 3.20 -22.54
N ASP A 49 -7.48 3.86 -23.62
CA ASP A 49 -8.67 4.71 -23.63
C ASP A 49 -9.91 3.89 -23.23
N ARG A 50 -10.04 2.67 -23.77
CA ARG A 50 -11.15 1.78 -23.44
C ARG A 50 -11.16 1.34 -21.98
N ILE A 51 -10.00 0.98 -21.40
CA ILE A 51 -9.87 0.64 -19.98
C ILE A 51 -10.30 1.81 -19.10
N ILE A 52 -9.74 3.01 -19.34
CA ILE A 52 -10.04 4.20 -18.53
C ILE A 52 -11.52 4.55 -18.59
N MET A 53 -12.13 4.49 -19.78
CA MET A 53 -13.52 4.89 -19.98
C MET A 53 -14.53 3.86 -19.46
N ARG A 54 -14.20 2.56 -19.50
CA ARG A 54 -15.18 1.47 -19.35
C ARG A 54 -14.95 0.54 -18.17
N VAL A 55 -13.98 0.85 -17.31
CA VAL A 55 -13.91 0.29 -15.95
C VAL A 55 -15.20 0.57 -15.18
N GLN A 56 -15.65 -0.39 -14.37
CA GLN A 56 -16.91 -0.32 -13.65
C GLN A 56 -16.82 0.66 -12.45
N ASP A 57 -15.74 0.56 -11.67
CA ASP A 57 -15.56 1.35 -10.45
C ASP A 57 -15.20 2.80 -10.79
N LYS A 58 -16.02 3.75 -10.32
CA LYS A 58 -15.86 5.18 -10.59
C LYS A 58 -14.67 5.82 -9.87
N LYS A 59 -14.28 5.32 -8.70
CA LYS A 59 -13.08 5.81 -7.99
C LYS A 59 -11.82 5.37 -8.74
N LEU A 60 -11.81 4.12 -9.23
CA LEU A 60 -10.74 3.62 -10.07
C LEU A 60 -10.68 4.39 -11.40
N GLN A 61 -11.82 4.67 -12.04
CA GLN A 61 -11.88 5.49 -13.25
C GLN A 61 -11.22 6.86 -13.07
N VAL A 62 -11.54 7.57 -11.98
CA VAL A 62 -10.91 8.87 -11.67
C VAL A 62 -9.40 8.73 -11.47
N LYS A 63 -8.95 7.71 -10.72
CA LYS A 63 -7.52 7.44 -10.50
C LYS A 63 -6.77 7.15 -11.81
N LEU A 64 -7.41 6.48 -12.76
CA LEU A 64 -6.83 6.20 -14.07
C LEU A 64 -6.78 7.45 -14.96
N LEU A 65 -7.76 8.36 -14.84
CA LEU A 65 -7.78 9.63 -15.56
C LEU A 65 -6.63 10.56 -15.14
N ASP A 66 -6.24 10.54 -13.87
CA ASP A 66 -5.06 11.29 -13.37
C ASP A 66 -3.76 10.80 -14.02
N GLY A 67 -3.69 9.52 -14.37
CA GLY A 67 -2.54 8.89 -15.01
C GLY A 67 -2.70 8.61 -16.51
N ARG A 68 -3.64 9.25 -17.21
CA ARG A 68 -4.07 8.87 -18.58
C ARG A 68 -2.94 8.79 -19.63
N ASP A 69 -1.88 9.57 -19.45
CA ASP A 69 -0.77 9.64 -20.40
C ASP A 69 0.28 8.53 -20.17
N GLN A 70 0.16 7.77 -19.09
CA GLN A 70 1.05 6.66 -18.74
C GLN A 70 0.97 5.51 -19.77
N PRO A 71 2.04 4.71 -19.94
CA PRO A 71 2.03 3.56 -20.83
C PRO A 71 0.98 2.52 -20.40
N LEU A 72 0.53 1.70 -21.36
CA LEU A 72 -0.49 0.67 -21.13
C LEU A 72 -0.14 -0.24 -19.94
N SER A 73 1.14 -0.59 -19.77
CA SER A 73 1.64 -1.41 -18.66
C SER A 73 1.28 -0.83 -17.28
N LYS A 74 1.38 0.49 -17.12
CA LYS A 74 1.03 1.18 -15.87
C LYS A 74 -0.48 1.29 -15.69
N ILE A 75 -1.20 1.50 -16.78
CA ILE A 75 -2.67 1.58 -16.77
C ILE A 75 -3.31 0.24 -16.41
N VAL A 76 -2.70 -0.90 -16.75
CA VAL A 76 -3.19 -2.24 -16.34
C VAL A 76 -2.74 -2.64 -14.94
N GLU A 77 -1.63 -2.09 -14.44
CA GLU A 77 -1.12 -2.36 -13.09
C GLU A 77 -2.03 -1.73 -12.01
N VAL A 78 -2.49 -0.49 -12.24
CA VAL A 78 -3.30 0.26 -11.26
C VAL A 78 -4.59 -0.47 -10.85
N PRO A 79 -5.42 -1.00 -11.77
CA PRO A 79 -6.62 -1.76 -11.44
C PRO A 79 -6.33 -3.06 -10.69
N LYS A 80 -5.29 -3.80 -11.09
CA LYS A 80 -4.89 -5.06 -10.42
C LYS A 80 -4.52 -4.82 -8.96
N VAL A 81 -3.75 -3.76 -8.70
CA VAL A 81 -3.42 -3.35 -7.32
C VAL A 81 -4.65 -2.87 -6.57
N PHE A 82 -5.55 -2.14 -7.24
CA PHE A 82 -6.79 -1.66 -6.63
C PHE A 82 -7.70 -2.80 -6.15
N GLU A 83 -7.91 -3.81 -6.99
CA GLU A 83 -8.68 -5.02 -6.63
C GLU A 83 -8.02 -5.79 -5.49
N ALA A 84 -6.71 -6.05 -5.56
CA ALA A 84 -5.98 -6.74 -4.51
C ALA A 84 -6.04 -6.01 -3.15
N VAL A 85 -5.98 -4.68 -3.14
CA VAL A 85 -6.14 -3.88 -1.91
C VAL A 85 -7.56 -3.97 -1.36
N ALA A 86 -8.58 -3.92 -2.23
CA ALA A 86 -9.97 -4.06 -1.84
C ALA A 86 -10.25 -5.43 -1.21
N GLU A 87 -9.76 -6.51 -1.82
CA GLU A 87 -9.86 -7.88 -1.31
C GLU A 87 -9.18 -8.02 0.06
N ASN A 88 -7.94 -7.52 0.18
CA ASN A 88 -7.20 -7.57 1.45
C ASN A 88 -7.90 -6.78 2.56
N LYS A 89 -8.50 -5.63 2.25
CA LYS A 89 -9.28 -4.86 3.22
C LYS A 89 -10.49 -5.65 3.71
N LEU A 90 -11.22 -6.33 2.83
CA LEU A 90 -12.36 -7.18 3.22
C LEU A 90 -11.91 -8.34 4.13
N ILE A 91 -10.75 -8.94 3.88
CA ILE A 91 -10.19 -9.99 4.74
C ILE A 91 -9.86 -9.46 6.14
N LEU A 92 -9.23 -8.28 6.22
CA LEU A 92 -8.91 -7.64 7.50
C LEU A 92 -10.17 -7.22 8.28
N ASP A 93 -11.16 -6.65 7.59
CA ASP A 93 -12.43 -6.24 8.20
C ASP A 93 -13.22 -7.47 8.71
N ARG A 94 -13.22 -8.59 7.97
CA ARG A 94 -13.82 -9.86 8.43
C ARG A 94 -13.10 -10.45 9.64
N ARG A 95 -11.77 -10.34 9.71
CA ARG A 95 -10.99 -10.77 10.89
C ARG A 95 -11.26 -9.88 12.11
N GLY A 96 -11.48 -8.58 11.91
CA GLY A 96 -11.92 -7.65 12.95
C GLY A 96 -13.31 -8.00 13.51
N ASN A 97 -14.23 -8.42 12.64
CA ASN A 97 -15.60 -8.78 13.03
C ASN A 97 -15.75 -10.21 13.59
N MET A 98 -14.80 -11.12 13.34
CA MET A 98 -14.81 -12.49 13.90
C MET A 98 -14.26 -12.56 15.34
N LEU A 99 -13.59 -11.50 15.81
CA LEU A 99 -13.24 -11.35 17.22
C LEU A 99 -14.45 -10.77 17.98
N GLU A 100 -15.50 -11.60 18.12
CA GLU A 100 -16.59 -11.35 19.05
C GLU A 100 -16.08 -11.59 20.48
N VAL A 101 -15.24 -10.68 20.95
CA VAL A 101 -14.88 -10.58 22.37
C VAL A 101 -16.11 -10.03 23.07
N LYS A 102 -16.73 -10.89 23.90
CA LYS A 102 -17.84 -10.56 24.80
C LYS A 102 -17.71 -9.12 25.32
N SER A 103 -18.54 -8.24 24.79
CA SER A 103 -18.64 -6.85 25.24
C SER A 103 -19.15 -6.86 26.68
N LEU A 104 -18.28 -6.51 27.62
CA LEU A 104 -18.72 -5.99 28.90
C LEU A 104 -19.44 -4.67 28.63
N LYS A 105 -20.68 -4.58 29.11
CA LYS A 105 -21.56 -3.43 28.97
C LYS A 105 -20.86 -2.17 29.46
N GLU A 106 -20.64 -1.20 28.58
CA GLU A 106 -20.36 0.18 28.99
C GLU A 106 -21.18 1.17 28.15
N GLN A 107 -21.66 2.17 28.88
CA GLN A 107 -22.69 3.16 28.60
C GLN A 107 -22.36 4.12 27.43
N PRO A 108 -23.34 4.88 26.90
CA PRO A 108 -23.13 5.67 25.69
C PRO A 108 -22.21 6.86 25.98
N VAL A 109 -21.10 6.96 25.25
CA VAL A 109 -20.23 8.15 25.30
C VAL A 109 -20.02 8.68 23.89
N GLU A 110 -20.86 9.68 23.60
CA GLU A 110 -20.59 10.93 22.89
C GLU A 110 -19.25 11.08 22.14
N GLU A 111 -19.37 11.52 20.89
CA GLU A 111 -18.33 11.85 19.94
C GLU A 111 -17.14 12.60 20.58
N LYS A 112 -15.97 11.94 20.65
CA LYS A 112 -14.72 12.62 20.99
C LYS A 112 -13.83 12.78 19.76
N LYS A 113 -13.76 14.04 19.32
CA LYS A 113 -12.77 14.59 18.39
C LYS A 113 -11.37 14.06 18.74
N ILE A 114 -10.69 13.47 17.75
CA ILE A 114 -9.32 12.99 17.87
C ILE A 114 -8.39 14.21 18.03
N ALA A 115 -8.00 14.51 19.27
CA ALA A 115 -6.90 15.42 19.53
C ALA A 115 -5.58 14.71 19.17
N ALA A 116 -4.88 15.23 18.15
CA ALA A 116 -3.55 14.76 17.80
C ALA A 116 -2.60 14.94 18.99
N VAL A 117 -2.14 13.84 19.58
CA VAL A 117 -1.12 13.87 20.64
C VAL A 117 0.22 14.25 20.00
N THR A 118 0.55 15.53 19.99
CA THR A 118 1.89 16.03 19.66
C THR A 118 2.86 15.60 20.75
N ARG A 119 3.51 14.45 20.57
CA ARG A 119 4.56 13.99 21.48
C ARG A 119 5.78 14.90 21.31
N LYS A 120 6.35 15.38 22.43
CA LYS A 120 7.52 16.29 22.41
C LYS A 120 8.84 15.58 22.09
N GLN A 121 8.96 14.28 22.37
CA GLN A 121 10.21 13.51 22.20
C GLN A 121 9.99 12.10 21.66
N CYS A 122 10.99 11.59 20.94
CA CYS A 122 11.01 10.27 20.34
C CYS A 122 11.38 9.23 21.38
N TYR A 123 10.55 8.20 21.51
CA TYR A 123 10.79 7.13 22.47
C TYR A 123 11.91 6.17 22.09
N ASN A 124 12.43 6.26 20.86
CA ASN A 124 13.48 5.38 20.40
C ASN A 124 14.86 6.01 20.57
N CYS A 125 14.98 7.31 20.33
CA CYS A 125 16.27 8.02 20.36
C CYS A 125 16.35 9.18 21.38
N GLY A 126 15.22 9.58 21.96
CA GLY A 126 15.11 10.69 22.92
C GLY A 126 15.21 12.09 22.30
N ALA A 127 15.34 12.21 20.98
CA ALA A 127 15.37 13.50 20.29
C ALA A 127 13.95 14.11 20.18
N PRO A 128 13.80 15.42 19.94
CA PRO A 128 12.51 16.04 19.69
C PRO A 128 11.73 15.31 18.59
N PHE A 129 10.46 15.01 18.85
CA PHE A 129 9.63 14.26 17.91
C PHE A 129 8.86 15.23 17.00
N SER A 130 9.09 15.08 15.71
CA SER A 130 8.28 15.66 14.64
C SER A 130 7.70 14.54 13.76
N GLN A 131 6.69 14.83 12.95
CA GLN A 131 6.08 13.84 12.06
C GLN A 131 7.11 13.19 11.11
N ASN A 132 8.12 13.95 10.67
CA ASN A 132 9.20 13.48 9.82
C ASN A 132 10.30 12.73 10.59
N HIS A 133 10.41 12.94 11.92
CA HIS A 133 11.42 12.28 12.75
C HIS A 133 11.33 10.75 12.68
N ARG A 134 10.13 10.18 12.49
CA ARG A 134 9.94 8.72 12.42
C ARG A 134 10.71 8.09 11.24
N LEU A 135 10.86 8.81 10.13
CA LEU A 135 11.56 8.32 8.93
C LEU A 135 13.09 8.44 9.05
N VAL A 136 13.57 9.42 9.84
CA VAL A 136 15.00 9.74 9.98
C VAL A 136 15.57 9.35 11.35
N CYS A 137 14.81 8.64 12.18
CA CYS A 137 15.22 8.33 13.54
C CYS A 137 16.48 7.44 13.53
N PRO A 138 17.61 7.90 14.09
CA PRO A 138 18.88 7.15 14.03
C PRO A 138 18.84 5.86 14.83
N ALA A 139 17.87 5.72 15.74
CA ALA A 139 17.72 4.54 16.57
C ALA A 139 17.04 3.36 15.84
N VAL A 140 16.47 3.55 14.64
CA VAL A 140 15.70 2.51 13.91
C VAL A 140 16.51 1.24 13.68
N LYS A 141 17.81 1.37 13.37
CA LYS A 141 18.72 0.24 13.17
C LYS A 141 19.73 0.07 14.32
N ALA A 142 19.61 0.86 15.37
CA ALA A 142 20.52 0.79 16.50
C ALA A 142 20.17 -0.41 17.40
N MET A 143 21.18 -1.21 17.74
CA MET A 143 21.06 -2.28 18.73
C MET A 143 21.23 -1.69 20.14
N CYS A 144 20.30 -2.02 21.03
CA CYS A 144 20.37 -1.62 22.42
C CYS A 144 21.29 -2.55 23.20
N PHE A 145 22.41 -2.02 23.68
CA PHE A 145 23.38 -2.78 24.49
C PHE A 145 22.85 -3.21 25.88
N ASP A 146 21.74 -2.64 26.36
CA ASP A 146 21.13 -3.07 27.64
C ASP A 146 20.19 -4.28 27.48
N CYS A 147 19.59 -4.47 26.31
CA CYS A 147 18.58 -5.52 26.13
C CYS A 147 18.73 -6.38 24.88
N GLY A 148 19.75 -6.12 24.06
CA GLY A 148 19.99 -6.76 22.77
C GLY A 148 18.96 -6.43 21.67
N GLY A 149 17.91 -5.67 21.98
CA GLY A 149 16.85 -5.34 21.02
C GLY A 149 17.23 -4.20 20.07
N THR A 150 16.79 -4.29 18.82
CA THR A 150 17.01 -3.24 17.80
C THR A 150 15.87 -2.21 17.82
N GLY A 151 16.15 -0.96 17.46
CA GLY A 151 15.12 0.07 17.25
C GLY A 151 15.06 1.15 18.33
N HIS A 152 15.96 1.14 19.31
CA HIS A 152 16.07 2.17 20.35
C HIS A 152 17.49 2.28 20.89
N PHE A 153 17.85 3.46 21.42
CA PHE A 153 19.09 3.66 22.15
C PHE A 153 18.98 3.16 23.59
N ARG A 154 20.14 2.83 24.17
CA ARG A 154 20.27 2.39 25.56
C ARG A 154 19.52 3.29 26.56
N LYS A 155 19.67 4.61 26.42
CA LYS A 155 18.98 5.61 27.27
C LYS A 155 17.45 5.59 27.17
N CYS A 156 16.91 5.02 26.09
CA CYS A 156 15.48 4.90 25.83
C CYS A 156 14.98 3.46 26.06
N CYS A 157 15.84 2.58 26.57
CA CYS A 157 15.48 1.20 26.88
C CYS A 157 14.48 1.17 28.03
N ARG A 158 13.33 0.53 27.79
CA ARG A 158 12.28 0.35 28.79
C ARG A 158 12.28 -1.04 29.42
N ARG A 159 13.19 -1.92 29.00
CA ARG A 159 13.37 -3.21 29.66
C ARG A 159 14.10 -2.97 30.99
N LYS A 160 13.55 -3.51 32.09
CA LYS A 160 14.17 -3.42 33.41
C LYS A 160 15.54 -4.10 33.36
N LYS A 161 16.59 -3.40 33.82
CA LYS A 161 17.92 -3.99 33.99
C LYS A 161 17.81 -5.14 34.99
N VAL A 162 18.16 -6.35 34.57
CA VAL A 162 18.60 -7.38 35.53
C VAL A 162 20.02 -6.97 35.86
N ASP A 163 20.24 -6.38 37.04
CA ASP A 163 21.57 -6.02 37.53
C ASP A 163 22.34 -7.32 37.76
N ASN A 164 23.23 -7.66 36.81
CA ASN A 164 24.24 -8.67 37.04
C ASN A 164 25.60 -7.98 36.92
N ARG A 165 25.91 -7.12 37.90
CA ARG A 165 27.28 -6.67 38.15
C ARG A 165 28.18 -7.89 38.40
N LYS A 166 28.99 -8.26 37.42
CA LYS A 166 30.36 -8.71 37.70
C LYS A 166 31.33 -7.77 36.97
N PRO A 167 32.38 -7.30 37.66
CA PRO A 167 33.33 -6.36 37.09
C PRO A 167 34.17 -7.02 35.99
N PRO A 168 34.73 -6.25 35.04
CA PRO A 168 35.58 -6.79 33.99
C PRO A 168 36.91 -7.25 34.60
N THR A 169 37.23 -8.54 34.42
CA THR A 169 38.58 -9.08 34.59
C THR A 169 39.51 -8.53 33.51
N LYS A 170 40.73 -8.20 33.93
CA LYS A 170 41.76 -7.46 33.21
C LYS A 170 42.31 -8.20 31.98
N HIS A 171 42.89 -7.38 31.10
CA HIS A 171 43.78 -7.69 29.97
C HIS A 171 44.67 -8.93 30.11
N GLU A 172 44.90 -9.63 29.00
CA GLU A 172 46.26 -9.97 28.54
C GLU A 172 46.27 -10.20 27.01
N GLN A 173 46.98 -9.31 26.31
CA GLN A 173 47.52 -9.55 24.97
C GLN A 173 48.90 -10.18 25.17
N GLN A 174 49.18 -11.30 24.51
CA GLN A 174 50.54 -11.70 24.17
C GLN A 174 50.50 -12.52 22.87
N GLY A 175 51.38 -12.13 21.96
CA GLY A 175 51.48 -12.53 20.56
C GLY A 175 52.20 -11.43 19.82
#